data_AF-A0A1W9HAU9-F1
#
_entry.id   AF-A0A1W9HAU9-F1
#
_cell.length_a   1.000
_cell.length_b   1.000
_cell.length_c   1.000
_cell.angle_alpha   90.00
_cell.angle_beta   90.00
_cell.angle_gamma   90.00
#
_symmetry.space_group_name_H-M   'P 1'
#
loop_
_entity.id
_entity.type
_entity.pdbx_description
1 polymer ?
#
loop_
_entity_poly.entity_id
_entity_poly.type
_entity_poly.pdbx_seq_one_letter_code
_entity_poly.pdbx_strand_id
1 'polypeptide(L)'
;MIDALATHLRALAERPKLRTDLRVPFADGVYRFALPPREAAELERVCGYSLPDGTHQPLGLGALFSRMAKGRAFVPDGTPDWSNVAISEVLAAEFVERDCHETIRLALIGGGEGEVNGRAVTVKPADAKRLLDLYVVDRPLQDAWTLAFAILGARIYGRAADPETGL
;
A
#
# COMPACT_ATOMS: atom_id res chain seq x y z
N MET A 1 29.61 -16.11 -17.39
CA MET A 1 28.94 -14.85 -16.97
C MET A 1 27.78 -14.48 -17.91
N ILE A 2 27.95 -14.56 -19.24
CA ILE A 2 26.88 -14.30 -20.22
C ILE A 2 25.71 -15.30 -20.11
N ASP A 3 25.99 -16.59 -19.91
CA ASP A 3 24.93 -17.62 -19.80
C ASP A 3 24.04 -17.48 -18.56
N ALA A 4 24.61 -17.03 -17.44
CA ALA A 4 23.86 -16.78 -16.22
C ALA A 4 22.87 -15.61 -16.38
N LEU A 5 23.29 -14.54 -17.07
CA LEU A 5 22.42 -13.41 -17.39
C LEU A 5 21.32 -13.82 -18.37
N ALA A 6 21.64 -14.57 -19.42
CA ALA A 6 20.65 -15.08 -20.37
C ALA A 6 19.61 -15.98 -19.70
N THR A 7 20.06 -16.84 -18.77
CA THR A 7 19.17 -17.70 -17.96
C THR A 7 18.25 -16.87 -17.06
N HIS A 8 18.79 -15.85 -16.39
CA HIS A 8 18.00 -14.95 -15.54
C HIS A 8 16.95 -14.15 -16.34
N LEU A 9 17.33 -13.63 -17.51
CA LEU A 9 16.41 -12.86 -18.38
C LEU A 9 15.27 -13.74 -18.93
N ARG A 10 15.54 -15.00 -19.30
CA ARG A 10 14.48 -15.95 -19.69
C ARG A 10 13.54 -16.24 -18.53
N ALA A 11 14.09 -16.50 -17.35
CA ALA A 11 13.28 -16.73 -16.16
C ALA A 11 12.39 -15.51 -15.81
N LEU A 12 12.86 -14.28 -16.03
CA LEU A 12 12.04 -13.07 -15.88
C LEU A 12 10.90 -12.99 -16.92
N ALA A 13 11.17 -13.37 -18.17
CA ALA A 13 10.17 -13.35 -19.24
C ALA A 13 9.04 -14.38 -19.03
N GLU A 14 9.35 -15.50 -18.36
CA GLU A 14 8.40 -16.57 -18.06
C GLU A 14 7.60 -16.34 -16.76
N ARG A 15 7.93 -15.30 -15.97
CA ARG A 15 7.20 -15.01 -14.73
C ARG A 15 5.74 -14.66 -15.03
N PRO A 16 4.78 -15.17 -14.24
CA PRO A 16 3.39 -14.76 -14.38
C PRO A 16 3.27 -13.25 -14.19
N LYS A 17 2.39 -12.62 -14.98
CA LYS A 17 2.07 -11.20 -14.78
C LYS A 17 1.45 -11.03 -13.40
N LEU A 18 2.14 -10.30 -12.54
CA LEU A 18 1.64 -9.97 -11.21
C LEU A 18 0.76 -8.73 -11.28
N ARG A 19 -0.30 -8.71 -10.45
CA ARG A 19 -1.13 -7.53 -10.24
C ARG A 19 -0.51 -6.68 -9.14
N THR A 20 -0.68 -5.37 -9.24
CA THR A 20 -0.12 -4.41 -8.26
C THR A 20 -1.21 -3.60 -7.56
N ASP A 21 -2.45 -4.04 -7.71
CA ASP A 21 -3.64 -3.49 -7.07
C ASP A 21 -4.31 -4.52 -6.16
N LEU A 22 -5.11 -4.02 -5.22
CA LEU A 22 -5.88 -4.81 -4.26
C LEU A 22 -7.37 -4.51 -4.41
N ARG A 23 -8.19 -5.54 -4.26
CA ARG A 23 -9.64 -5.39 -4.05
C ARG A 23 -9.98 -5.97 -2.70
N VAL A 24 -10.37 -5.12 -1.76
CA VAL A 24 -10.63 -5.53 -0.38
C VAL A 24 -11.86 -4.81 0.18
N PRO A 25 -12.55 -5.41 1.17
CA PRO A 25 -13.52 -4.70 1.97
C PRO A 25 -12.90 -3.47 2.64
N PHE A 26 -13.55 -2.32 2.50
CA PHE A 26 -13.16 -1.07 3.12
C PHE A 26 -14.37 -0.17 3.25
N ALA A 27 -14.50 0.51 4.39
CA ALA A 27 -15.58 1.45 4.64
C ALA A 27 -16.98 0.81 4.45
N ASP A 28 -17.72 1.28 3.46
CA ASP A 28 -19.09 0.89 3.11
C ASP A 28 -19.17 -0.06 1.91
N GLY A 29 -18.04 -0.61 1.45
CA GLY A 29 -18.02 -1.47 0.26
C GLY A 29 -16.74 -2.24 0.03
N VAL A 30 -16.54 -2.66 -1.21
CA VAL A 30 -15.30 -3.27 -1.70
C VAL A 30 -14.65 -2.31 -2.67
N TYR A 31 -13.43 -1.90 -2.38
CA TYR A 31 -12.74 -0.88 -3.17
C TYR A 31 -11.49 -1.45 -3.83
N ARG A 32 -11.20 -0.94 -5.03
CA ARG A 32 -9.93 -1.18 -5.69
C ARG A 32 -8.91 -0.13 -5.22
N PHE A 33 -7.75 -0.60 -4.78
CA PHE A 33 -6.61 0.21 -4.37
C PHE A 33 -5.45 -0.07 -5.32
N ALA A 34 -4.93 0.97 -5.97
CA ALA A 34 -3.77 0.83 -6.86
C ALA A 34 -2.89 2.08 -6.77
N LEU A 35 -1.58 1.90 -6.84
CA LEU A 35 -0.61 3.01 -6.95
C LEU A 35 0.02 3.05 -8.35
N PRO A 36 -0.69 3.55 -9.38
CA PRO A 36 -0.08 3.81 -10.68
C PRO A 36 1.11 4.76 -10.56
N PRO A 37 1.96 4.89 -11.60
CA PRO A 37 3.16 5.73 -11.54
C PRO A 37 2.91 7.18 -11.10
N ARG A 38 1.76 7.78 -11.48
CA ARG A 38 1.40 9.14 -11.09
C ARG A 38 1.12 9.25 -9.59
N GLU A 39 0.25 8.39 -9.06
CA GLU A 39 -0.13 8.37 -7.66
C GLU A 39 1.03 7.92 -6.77
N ALA A 40 1.88 7.01 -7.26
CA ALA A 40 3.12 6.64 -6.60
C ALA A 40 4.09 7.83 -6.47
N ALA A 41 4.35 8.57 -7.55
CA ALA A 41 5.22 9.73 -7.52
C ALA A 41 4.66 10.83 -6.59
N GLU A 42 3.34 11.03 -6.59
CA GLU A 42 2.69 11.94 -5.66
C GLU A 42 2.83 11.47 -4.20
N LEU A 43 2.72 10.17 -3.94
CA LEU A 43 2.92 9.59 -2.61
C LEU A 43 4.34 9.85 -2.10
N GLU A 44 5.35 9.58 -2.93
CA GLU A 44 6.75 9.85 -2.60
C GLU A 44 6.97 11.34 -2.28
N ARG A 45 6.28 12.23 -3.00
CA ARG A 45 6.32 13.67 -2.75
C ARG A 45 5.65 14.04 -1.42
N VAL A 46 4.42 13.62 -1.16
CA VAL A 46 3.70 14.08 0.06
C VAL A 46 4.22 13.43 1.35
N CYS A 47 4.81 12.23 1.26
CA CYS A 47 5.46 11.55 2.38
C CYS A 47 6.95 11.91 2.55
N GLY A 48 7.45 12.84 1.73
CA GLY A 48 8.80 13.37 1.83
C GLY A 48 9.04 14.21 3.09
N TYR A 49 10.25 14.76 3.15
CA TYR A 49 10.71 15.60 4.24
C TYR A 49 11.19 16.96 3.73
N SER A 50 10.93 17.99 4.53
CA SER A 50 11.57 19.30 4.36
C SER A 50 12.89 19.32 5.11
N LEU A 51 13.95 19.68 4.41
CA LEU A 51 15.29 19.89 4.97
C LEU A 51 15.39 21.31 5.58
N PRO A 52 16.40 21.57 6.44
CA PRO A 52 16.56 22.89 7.09
C PRO A 52 16.72 24.08 6.12
N ASP A 53 17.21 23.82 4.91
CA ASP A 53 17.37 24.81 3.84
C ASP A 53 16.06 25.07 3.05
N GLY A 54 14.96 24.42 3.44
CA GLY A 54 13.67 24.50 2.76
C GLY A 54 13.52 23.54 1.59
N THR A 55 14.56 22.79 1.22
CA THR A 55 14.49 21.79 0.15
C THR A 55 13.56 20.65 0.53
N HIS A 56 12.69 20.24 -0.39
CA HIS A 56 11.81 19.09 -0.19
C HIS A 56 12.41 17.83 -0.82
N GLN A 57 12.70 16.83 0.01
CA GLN A 57 13.22 15.53 -0.42
C GLN A 57 12.09 14.49 -0.46
N PRO A 58 11.70 13.97 -1.65
CA PRO A 58 10.75 12.87 -1.74
C PRO A 58 11.26 11.61 -1.04
N LEU A 59 10.32 10.85 -0.48
CA LEU A 59 10.60 9.58 0.16
C LEU A 59 10.21 8.44 -0.79
N GLY A 60 11.19 7.72 -1.32
CA GLY A 60 10.94 6.62 -2.27
C GLY A 60 10.05 5.52 -1.69
N LEU A 61 9.27 4.84 -2.54
CA LEU A 61 8.32 3.80 -2.12
C LEU A 61 8.95 2.69 -1.26
N GLY A 62 10.18 2.26 -1.57
CA GLY A 62 10.87 1.24 -0.77
C GLY A 62 11.23 1.70 0.65
N ALA A 63 11.54 3.00 0.82
CA ALA A 63 11.80 3.59 2.12
C ALA A 63 10.50 3.75 2.92
N LEU A 64 9.41 4.19 2.26
CA LEU A 64 8.08 4.26 2.86
C LEU A 64 7.58 2.87 3.30
N PHE A 65 7.75 1.85 2.45
CA PHE A 65 7.39 0.48 2.79
C PHE A 65 8.19 -0.06 3.97
N SER A 66 9.52 0.11 3.95
CA SER A 66 10.38 -0.30 5.07
C SER A 66 9.94 0.34 6.39
N ARG A 67 9.57 1.63 6.35
CA ARG A 67 9.06 2.36 7.52
C ARG A 67 7.74 1.80 8.03
N MET A 68 6.80 1.46 7.14
CA MET A 68 5.55 0.81 7.52
C MET A 68 5.74 -0.64 7.96
N ALA A 69 6.77 -1.33 7.48
CA ALA A 69 7.07 -2.70 7.88
C ALA A 69 7.63 -2.77 9.30
N LYS A 70 8.40 -1.77 9.72
CA LYS A 70 8.96 -1.69 11.07
C LYS A 70 7.86 -1.73 12.14
N GLY A 71 8.05 -2.59 13.14
CA GLY A 71 7.09 -2.81 14.22
C GLY A 71 5.93 -3.74 13.91
N ARG A 72 5.91 -4.35 12.72
CA ARG A 72 5.04 -5.50 12.43
C ARG A 72 5.80 -6.79 12.75
N ALA A 73 5.25 -7.63 13.61
CA ALA A 73 5.62 -9.04 13.64
C ALA A 73 4.74 -9.80 12.63
N PHE A 74 5.39 -10.54 11.75
CA PHE A 74 4.73 -11.56 10.94
C PHE A 74 5.09 -12.90 11.56
N VAL A 75 4.11 -13.75 11.83
CA VAL A 75 4.41 -15.17 12.02
C VAL A 75 4.72 -15.81 10.67
N PRO A 76 5.46 -16.93 10.65
CA PRO A 76 5.88 -17.61 9.41
C PRO A 76 4.73 -18.00 8.46
N ASP A 77 3.50 -18.10 8.96
CA ASP A 77 2.31 -18.43 8.17
C ASP A 77 1.61 -17.19 7.57
N GLY A 78 2.15 -15.99 7.79
CA GLY A 78 1.61 -14.73 7.26
C GLY A 78 0.42 -14.17 8.04
N THR A 79 -0.02 -14.83 9.12
CA THR A 79 -1.03 -14.24 10.01
C THR A 79 -0.43 -13.11 10.85
N PRO A 80 -1.20 -12.05 11.19
CA PRO A 80 -0.74 -11.06 12.15
C PRO A 80 -0.71 -11.67 13.55
N ASP A 81 0.48 -11.92 14.10
CA ASP A 81 0.65 -12.35 15.48
C ASP A 81 1.05 -11.17 16.36
N TRP A 82 0.06 -10.60 17.04
CA TRP A 82 0.23 -9.51 17.97
C TRP A 82 0.76 -9.98 19.34
N SER A 83 0.83 -11.28 19.60
CA SER A 83 1.31 -11.84 20.87
C SER A 83 2.84 -11.95 20.96
N ASN A 84 3.52 -11.89 19.80
CA ASN A 84 4.98 -11.96 19.69
C ASN A 84 5.65 -10.64 19.27
N VAL A 85 4.91 -9.54 19.11
CA VAL A 85 5.54 -8.23 18.89
C VAL A 85 6.08 -7.77 20.25
N ALA A 86 7.39 -7.76 20.43
CA ALA A 86 7.95 -7.13 21.61
C ALA A 86 7.58 -5.64 21.61
N ILE A 87 7.27 -5.05 22.77
CA ILE A 87 6.98 -3.60 22.88
C ILE A 87 8.08 -2.78 22.18
N SER A 88 9.34 -3.22 22.25
CA SER A 88 10.48 -2.62 21.55
C SER A 88 10.34 -2.59 20.02
N GLU A 89 9.67 -3.55 19.40
CA GLU A 89 9.44 -3.59 17.95
C GLU A 89 8.31 -2.61 17.57
N VAL A 90 7.21 -2.57 18.33
CA VAL A 90 6.17 -1.52 18.14
C VAL A 90 6.77 -0.13 18.29
N LEU A 91 7.65 0.07 19.28
CA LEU A 91 8.37 1.34 19.48
C LEU A 91 9.36 1.67 18.35
N ALA A 92 9.75 0.69 17.54
CA ALA A 92 10.58 0.89 16.36
C ALA A 92 9.77 1.27 15.11
N ALA A 93 8.43 1.28 15.19
CA ALA A 93 7.60 1.79 14.11
C ALA A 93 7.93 3.27 13.87
N GLU A 94 8.34 3.58 12.65
CA GLU A 94 8.79 4.92 12.26
C GLU A 94 7.77 5.65 11.38
N PHE A 95 6.65 5.01 11.07
CA PHE A 95 5.61 5.62 10.22
C PHE A 95 4.86 6.71 10.97
N VAL A 96 4.48 7.74 10.23
CA VAL A 96 3.57 8.77 10.75
C VAL A 96 2.17 8.54 10.19
N GLU A 97 1.15 9.10 10.83
CA GLU A 97 -0.25 9.01 10.40
C GLU A 97 -0.44 9.38 8.92
N ARG A 98 0.23 10.46 8.49
CA ARG A 98 0.26 10.91 7.08
C ARG A 98 0.69 9.81 6.12
N ASP A 99 1.66 8.97 6.49
CA ASP A 99 2.13 7.88 5.63
C ASP A 99 0.99 6.90 5.33
N CYS A 100 0.21 6.55 6.34
CA CYS A 100 -0.95 5.67 6.18
C CYS A 100 -2.05 6.34 5.36
N HIS A 101 -2.42 7.57 5.73
CA HIS A 101 -3.51 8.30 5.11
C HIS A 101 -3.24 8.56 3.63
N GLU A 102 -2.08 9.11 3.29
CA GLU A 102 -1.76 9.43 1.90
C GLU A 102 -1.61 8.18 1.04
N THR A 103 -1.09 7.08 1.61
CA THR A 103 -1.05 5.78 0.90
C THR A 103 -2.45 5.31 0.53
N ILE A 104 -3.40 5.30 1.49
CA ILE A 104 -4.78 4.87 1.25
C ILE A 104 -5.47 5.82 0.26
N ARG A 105 -5.35 7.14 0.47
CA ARG A 105 -5.99 8.18 -0.35
C ARG A 105 -5.56 8.09 -1.81
N LEU A 106 -4.25 8.04 -2.06
CA LEU A 106 -3.69 7.98 -3.40
C LEU A 106 -3.96 6.63 -4.05
N ALA A 107 -4.01 5.55 -3.27
CA ALA A 107 -4.35 4.24 -3.79
C ALA A 107 -5.83 4.12 -4.19
N LEU A 108 -6.76 4.75 -3.45
CA LEU A 108 -8.17 4.86 -3.83
C LEU A 108 -8.32 5.64 -5.15
N ILE A 109 -7.58 6.75 -5.30
CA ILE A 109 -7.59 7.55 -6.53
C ILE A 109 -7.05 6.74 -7.71
N GLY A 110 -5.93 6.05 -7.52
CA GLY A 110 -5.32 5.25 -8.57
C GLY A 110 -6.10 3.98 -8.92
N GLY A 111 -6.85 3.43 -7.95
CA GLY A 111 -7.77 2.33 -8.17
C GLY A 111 -9.03 2.76 -8.93
N GLY A 112 -9.57 3.94 -8.61
CA GLY A 112 -10.59 4.64 -9.38
C GLY A 112 -12.01 4.06 -9.31
N GLU A 113 -12.20 2.94 -8.61
CA GLU A 113 -13.47 2.20 -8.60
C GLU A 113 -13.70 1.41 -7.31
N GLY A 114 -14.96 1.07 -7.07
CA GLY A 114 -15.40 0.18 -6.00
C GLY A 114 -16.82 -0.33 -6.24
N GLU A 115 -17.34 -1.08 -5.27
CA GLU A 115 -18.70 -1.58 -5.23
C GLU A 115 -19.31 -1.33 -3.85
N VAL A 116 -20.48 -0.68 -3.81
CA VAL A 116 -21.22 -0.36 -2.59
C VAL A 116 -22.64 -0.87 -2.74
N ASN A 117 -23.09 -1.75 -1.84
CA ASN A 117 -24.43 -2.37 -1.89
C ASN A 117 -24.76 -3.01 -3.27
N GLY A 118 -23.81 -3.74 -3.85
CA GLY A 118 -23.98 -4.40 -5.16
C GLY A 118 -23.92 -3.46 -6.36
N ARG A 119 -23.56 -2.18 -6.17
CA ARG A 119 -23.50 -1.18 -7.24
C ARG A 119 -22.08 -0.69 -7.43
N ALA A 120 -21.61 -0.73 -8.68
CA ALA A 120 -20.33 -0.15 -9.06
C ALA A 120 -20.34 1.37 -8.83
N VAL A 121 -19.25 1.88 -8.26
CA VAL A 121 -19.02 3.31 -8.01
C VAL A 121 -17.65 3.72 -8.56
N THR A 122 -17.57 4.94 -9.07
CA THR A 122 -16.29 5.56 -9.46
C THR A 122 -15.75 6.35 -8.27
N VAL A 123 -14.45 6.22 -8.00
CA VAL A 123 -13.78 6.94 -6.92
C VAL A 123 -12.94 8.07 -7.49
N LYS A 124 -13.35 9.32 -7.25
CA LYS A 124 -12.59 10.53 -7.61
C LYS A 124 -11.80 11.05 -6.40
N PRO A 125 -10.90 12.03 -6.57
CA PRO A 125 -10.14 12.61 -5.45
C PRO A 125 -11.01 13.12 -4.29
N ALA A 126 -12.15 13.73 -4.59
CA ALA A 126 -13.10 14.18 -3.56
C ALA A 126 -13.72 13.01 -2.80
N ASP A 127 -14.04 11.91 -3.49
CA ASP A 127 -14.58 10.70 -2.87
C ASP A 127 -13.55 10.01 -1.99
N ALA A 128 -12.31 9.89 -2.47
CA ALA A 128 -11.21 9.32 -1.69
C ALA A 128 -10.97 10.10 -0.39
N LYS A 129 -10.96 11.44 -0.46
CA LYS A 129 -10.85 12.28 0.74
C LYS A 129 -12.03 12.04 1.69
N ARG A 130 -13.27 12.07 1.17
CA ARG A 130 -14.49 11.83 1.97
C ARG A 130 -14.44 10.47 2.68
N LEU A 131 -14.01 9.42 1.98
CA LEU A 131 -13.88 8.08 2.55
C LEU A 131 -12.84 8.04 3.68
N LEU A 132 -11.70 8.71 3.50
CA LEU A 132 -10.72 8.85 4.58
C LEU A 132 -11.30 9.59 5.78
N ASP A 133 -11.91 10.76 5.56
CA ASP A 133 -12.46 11.59 6.63
C ASP A 133 -13.50 10.82 7.47
N LEU A 134 -14.31 9.96 6.85
CA LEU A 134 -15.38 9.21 7.53
C LEU A 134 -14.89 7.94 8.25
N TYR A 135 -13.94 7.24 7.66
CA TYR A 135 -13.61 5.86 8.04
C TYR A 135 -12.17 5.66 8.50
N VAL A 136 -11.31 6.66 8.36
CA VAL A 136 -9.88 6.54 8.69
C VAL A 136 -9.45 7.63 9.67
N VAL A 137 -9.79 8.89 9.38
CA VAL A 137 -9.46 10.03 10.26
C VAL A 137 -10.17 9.86 11.61
N ASP A 138 -9.47 10.18 12.70
CA ASP A 138 -9.92 10.02 14.10
C ASP A 138 -10.25 8.57 14.52
N ARG A 139 -9.80 7.57 13.74
CA ARG A 139 -9.90 6.14 14.09
C ARG A 139 -8.58 5.58 14.60
N PRO A 140 -8.59 4.43 15.30
CA PRO A 140 -7.35 3.74 15.66
C PRO A 140 -6.46 3.49 14.43
N LEU A 141 -5.20 3.91 14.51
CA LEU A 141 -4.26 3.92 13.39
C LEU A 141 -3.90 2.50 12.89
N GLN A 142 -4.13 1.47 13.70
CA GLN A 142 -3.79 0.07 13.39
C GLN A 142 -4.44 -0.43 12.09
N ASP A 143 -5.70 -0.08 11.84
CA ASP A 143 -6.43 -0.53 10.65
C ASP A 143 -5.89 0.16 9.39
N ALA A 144 -5.69 1.48 9.47
CA ALA A 144 -5.09 2.27 8.41
C ALA A 144 -3.67 1.79 8.08
N TRP A 145 -2.88 1.50 9.10
CA TRP A 145 -1.53 0.96 8.95
C TRP A 145 -1.54 -0.40 8.25
N THR A 146 -2.47 -1.28 8.60
CA THR A 146 -2.62 -2.59 7.96
C THR A 146 -2.97 -2.49 6.49
N LEU A 147 -3.94 -1.66 6.16
CA LEU A 147 -4.34 -1.44 4.77
C LEU A 147 -3.21 -0.79 3.95
N ALA A 148 -2.57 0.25 4.49
CA ALA A 148 -1.49 0.95 3.82
C ALA A 148 -0.28 0.03 3.55
N PHE A 149 0.10 -0.80 4.54
CA PHE A 149 1.15 -1.80 4.37
C PHE A 149 0.81 -2.80 3.26
N ALA A 150 -0.43 -3.31 3.23
CA ALA A 150 -0.87 -4.23 2.19
C ALA A 150 -0.80 -3.59 0.79
N ILE A 151 -1.25 -2.34 0.65
CA ILE A 151 -1.22 -1.57 -0.60
C ILE A 151 0.22 -1.42 -1.11
N LEU A 152 1.16 -0.99 -0.26
CA LEU A 152 2.56 -0.85 -0.64
C LEU A 152 3.21 -2.19 -0.96
N GLY A 153 2.89 -3.24 -0.19
CA GLY A 153 3.35 -4.60 -0.45
C GLY A 153 2.90 -5.11 -1.81
N ALA A 154 1.62 -4.91 -2.16
CA ALA A 154 1.09 -5.25 -3.48
C ALA A 154 1.81 -4.47 -4.60
N ARG A 155 2.16 -3.20 -4.35
CA ARG A 155 2.88 -2.39 -5.33
C ARG A 155 4.34 -2.85 -5.54
N ILE A 156 5.02 -3.26 -4.49
CA ILE A 156 6.45 -3.63 -4.50
C ILE A 156 6.66 -5.07 -4.96
N TYR A 157 5.93 -6.01 -4.37
CA TYR A 157 6.14 -7.43 -4.63
C TYR A 157 5.26 -7.95 -5.76
N GLY A 158 4.17 -7.24 -6.07
CA GLY A 158 3.09 -7.79 -6.87
C GLY A 158 2.35 -8.90 -6.11
N ARG A 159 1.16 -9.23 -6.60
CA ARG A 159 0.41 -10.41 -6.15
C ARG A 159 0.02 -11.26 -7.33
N ALA A 160 -0.19 -12.56 -7.08
CA ALA A 160 -0.85 -13.41 -8.05
C ALA A 160 -2.25 -12.85 -8.35
N ALA A 161 -2.68 -12.95 -9.61
CA ALA A 161 -4.09 -12.78 -9.93
C ALA A 161 -4.86 -13.90 -9.22
N ASP A 162 -5.96 -13.55 -8.59
CA ASP A 162 -6.78 -14.54 -7.88
C ASP A 162 -7.58 -15.34 -8.93
N PRO A 163 -7.39 -16.67 -9.04
CA PRO A 163 -7.96 -17.47 -10.12
C PRO A 163 -9.49 -17.51 -10.14
N GLU A 164 -10.16 -17.29 -8.99
CA GLU A 164 -11.63 -17.36 -8.90
C GLU A 164 -12.35 -16.04 -9.21
N THR A 165 -11.68 -14.90 -9.02
CA THR A 165 -12.32 -13.60 -9.24
C THR A 165 -11.94 -12.97 -10.58
N GLY A 166 -10.86 -13.39 -11.23
CA GLY A 166 -10.36 -12.75 -12.47
C GLY A 166 -10.07 -11.25 -12.30
N LEU A 167 -9.97 -10.79 -11.05
CA LEU A 167 -9.99 -9.40 -10.61
C LEU A 167 -8.84 -9.03 -9.68
#